data_AF-A0A848YF20-F1
#
_entry.id   AF-A0A848YF20-F1
#
_cell.length_a   1.000
_cell.length_b   1.000
_cell.length_c   1.000
_cell.angle_alpha   90.00
_cell.angle_beta   90.00
_cell.angle_gamma   90.00
#
_symmetry.space_group_name_H-M   'P 1'
#
loop_
_entity.id
_entity.type
_entity.pdbx_description
1 polymer ?
#
loop_
_entity_poly.entity_id
_entity_poly.type
_entity_poly.pdbx_seq_one_letter_code
_entity_poly.pdbx_strand_id
1 'polypeptide(L)'
;MRCLIAAIALGYIGFQNSSLAQSKDSITEVDLELVIAADISFSISVGEQNIQRRGYAQAFLKPEVIAAVTSGPNSKIAVTYVEWAGPGTQFQVVPW
;
A
#
# COMPACT_ATOMS: atom_id res chain seq x y z
N MET A 1 61.46 -12.01 -17.69
CA MET A 1 60.58 -11.94 -18.89
C MET A 1 59.16 -11.68 -18.38
N ARG A 2 58.77 -10.45 -18.05
CA ARG A 2 58.14 -9.45 -18.94
C ARG A 2 57.10 -10.05 -19.89
N CYS A 3 55.85 -10.10 -19.44
CA CYS A 3 54.68 -9.70 -20.24
C CYS A 3 53.65 -9.09 -19.26
N LEU A 4 53.34 -7.83 -19.49
CA LEU A 4 52.42 -6.98 -18.72
C LEU A 4 51.49 -6.34 -19.75
N ILE A 5 50.28 -5.97 -19.30
CA ILE A 5 49.24 -5.14 -19.97
C ILE A 5 48.31 -6.01 -20.87
N ALA A 6 46.98 -5.97 -20.78
CA ALA A 6 46.07 -4.86 -20.48
C ALA A 6 44.76 -5.32 -19.81
N ALA A 7 44.19 -4.39 -19.04
CA ALA A 7 42.89 -4.46 -18.40
C ALA A 7 41.71 -4.43 -19.40
N ILE A 8 40.62 -5.11 -19.03
CA ILE A 8 39.26 -4.61 -19.28
C ILE A 8 38.48 -4.80 -17.99
N ALA A 9 38.32 -3.69 -17.26
CA ALA A 9 37.30 -3.55 -16.24
C ALA A 9 35.96 -3.36 -16.96
N LEU A 10 35.05 -4.32 -16.81
CA LEU A 10 33.64 -4.19 -17.21
C LEU A 10 32.78 -4.70 -16.05
N GLY A 11 32.39 -3.74 -15.20
CA GLY A 11 31.12 -3.73 -14.48
C GLY A 11 30.78 -4.91 -13.58
N TYR A 12 31.43 -5.03 -12.42
CA TYR A 12 30.76 -5.64 -11.26
C TYR A 12 29.80 -4.59 -10.65
N ILE A 13 28.68 -4.35 -11.32
CA ILE A 13 27.57 -3.58 -10.77
C ILE A 13 26.67 -4.55 -10.00
N GLY A 14 26.57 -4.33 -8.70
CA GLY A 14 25.32 -4.48 -7.96
C GLY A 14 24.98 -5.90 -7.49
N PHE A 15 25.39 -6.22 -6.27
CA PHE A 15 24.46 -6.85 -5.32
C PHE A 15 24.71 -6.25 -3.94
N GLN A 16 24.32 -4.97 -3.80
CA GLN A 16 24.06 -4.41 -2.48
C GLN A 16 22.82 -5.13 -1.98
N ASN A 17 23.00 -6.09 -1.06
CA ASN A 17 21.91 -6.61 -0.24
C ASN A 17 21.43 -5.44 0.62
N SER A 18 20.59 -4.59 0.06
CA SER A 18 19.71 -3.75 0.86
C SER A 18 18.80 -4.73 1.59
N SER A 19 19.19 -5.14 2.79
CA SER A 19 18.24 -5.62 3.77
C SER A 19 17.20 -4.53 3.85
N LEU A 20 16.02 -4.76 3.26
CA LEU A 20 14.84 -3.99 3.60
C LEU A 20 14.78 -4.08 5.11
N ALA A 21 15.05 -2.96 5.78
CA ALA A 21 14.84 -2.85 7.20
C ALA A 21 13.37 -3.24 7.39
N GLN A 22 13.13 -4.46 7.88
CA GLN A 22 11.85 -4.85 8.39
C GLN A 22 11.56 -3.79 9.45
N SER A 23 10.66 -2.86 9.13
CA SER A 23 10.24 -1.82 10.06
C SER A 23 9.75 -2.55 11.29
N LYS A 24 10.52 -2.46 12.37
CA LYS A 24 10.09 -2.80 13.71
C LYS A 24 8.71 -2.17 13.90
N ASP A 25 7.68 -2.97 14.17
CA ASP A 25 6.30 -2.51 14.39
C ASP A 25 6.30 -1.44 15.49
N SER A 26 6.48 -0.19 15.09
CA SER A 26 6.20 0.96 15.91
C SER A 26 4.70 1.14 15.84
N ILE A 27 4.01 0.98 16.96
CA ILE A 27 2.61 1.34 17.10
C ILE A 27 2.50 2.80 16.64
N THR A 28 1.87 3.00 15.48
CA THR A 28 1.62 4.33 14.96
C THR A 28 0.32 4.79 15.59
N GLU A 29 0.39 5.80 16.46
CA GLU A 29 -0.81 6.42 17.01
C GLU A 29 -1.57 7.13 15.88
N VAL A 30 -2.84 6.78 15.74
CA VAL A 30 -3.76 7.31 14.73
C VAL A 30 -5.06 7.74 15.40
N ASP A 31 -5.73 8.72 14.81
CA ASP A 31 -7.01 9.23 15.30
C ASP A 31 -8.19 8.30 14.94
N LEU A 32 -8.01 7.48 13.90
CA LEU A 32 -9.00 6.52 13.41
C LEU A 32 -8.31 5.34 12.71
N GLU A 33 -8.79 4.13 12.99
CA GLU A 33 -8.52 2.92 12.20
C GLU A 33 -9.76 2.61 11.33
N LEU A 34 -9.61 2.73 10.01
CA LEU A 34 -10.72 2.59 9.06
C LEU A 34 -10.55 1.33 8.19
N VAL A 35 -11.55 0.45 8.23
CA VAL A 35 -11.65 -0.70 7.32
C VAL A 35 -12.67 -0.38 6.23
N ILE A 36 -12.23 -0.36 4.97
CA ILE A 36 -13.14 -0.30 3.82
C ILE A 36 -13.35 -1.73 3.32
N ALA A 37 -14.49 -2.33 3.68
CA ALA A 37 -14.88 -3.67 3.22
C ALA A 37 -15.81 -3.56 2.00
N ALA A 38 -15.29 -3.89 0.82
CA ALA A 38 -16.05 -3.91 -0.43
C ALA A 38 -16.58 -5.30 -0.75
N ASP A 39 -17.85 -5.36 -1.17
CA ASP A 39 -18.46 -6.58 -1.65
C ASP A 39 -17.96 -6.93 -3.06
N ILE A 40 -17.49 -8.16 -3.23
CA ILE A 40 -17.10 -8.77 -4.52
C ILE A 40 -17.94 -10.00 -4.84
N SER A 41 -19.13 -10.11 -4.24
CA SER A 41 -20.08 -11.20 -4.49
C SER A 41 -20.55 -11.23 -5.95
N PHE A 42 -21.15 -12.36 -6.33
CA PHE A 42 -21.58 -12.61 -7.72
C PHE A 42 -22.60 -11.59 -8.25
N SER A 43 -23.33 -10.89 -7.38
CA SER A 43 -24.24 -9.81 -7.78
C SER A 43 -23.53 -8.52 -8.19
N ILE A 44 -22.23 -8.37 -7.90
CA ILE A 44 -21.47 -7.16 -8.19
C ILE A 44 -20.71 -7.34 -9.50
N SER A 45 -21.12 -6.59 -10.53
CA SER A 45 -20.44 -6.60 -11.81
C SER A 45 -19.03 -5.97 -11.73
N VAL A 46 -18.15 -6.35 -12.66
CA VAL A 46 -16.81 -5.75 -12.76
C VAL A 46 -16.86 -4.23 -12.93
N GLY A 47 -17.87 -3.71 -13.64
CA GLY A 47 -18.08 -2.28 -13.79
C GLY A 47 -18.37 -1.59 -12.45
N GLU A 48 -19.26 -2.17 -11.65
CA GLU A 48 -19.62 -1.66 -10.32
C GLU A 48 -18.45 -1.76 -9.34
N GLN A 49 -17.69 -2.86 -9.33
CA GLN A 49 -16.48 -2.99 -8.51
C GLN A 49 -15.48 -1.88 -8.83
N ASN A 50 -15.27 -1.61 -10.12
CA ASN A 50 -14.36 -0.55 -10.54
C ASN A 50 -14.86 0.85 -10.16
N ILE A 51 -16.17 1.10 -10.23
CA ILE A 51 -16.76 2.36 -9.76
C ILE A 51 -16.54 2.52 -8.26
N GLN A 52 -16.80 1.48 -7.47
CA GLN A 52 -16.59 1.48 -6.02
C GLN A 52 -15.14 1.76 -5.65
N ARG A 53 -14.19 0.97 -6.19
CA ARG A 53 -12.74 1.14 -5.94
C ARG A 53 -12.26 2.55 -6.27
N ARG A 54 -12.63 3.08 -7.44
CA ARG A 54 -12.29 4.46 -7.81
C ARG A 54 -12.95 5.46 -6.88
N GLY A 55 -14.21 5.26 -6.50
CA GLY A 55 -14.94 6.13 -5.57
C GLY A 55 -14.22 6.26 -4.23
N TYR A 56 -13.82 5.13 -3.63
CA TYR A 56 -13.07 5.12 -2.37
C TYR A 56 -11.72 5.84 -2.51
N ALA A 57 -10.95 5.53 -3.55
CA ALA A 57 -9.67 6.19 -3.78
C ALA A 57 -9.82 7.71 -3.99
N GLN A 58 -10.84 8.13 -4.76
CA GLN A 58 -11.10 9.54 -5.02
C GLN A 58 -11.59 10.30 -3.78
N ALA A 59 -12.26 9.62 -2.83
CA ALA A 59 -12.70 10.25 -1.59
C ALA A 59 -11.52 10.80 -0.78
N PHE A 60 -10.40 10.07 -0.70
CA PHE A 60 -9.20 10.53 0.01
C PHE A 60 -8.47 11.71 -0.65
N LEU A 61 -8.82 12.04 -1.89
CA LEU A 61 -8.29 13.22 -2.60
C LEU A 61 -9.15 14.47 -2.38
N LYS A 62 -10.29 14.34 -1.71
CA LYS A 62 -11.21 15.46 -1.51
C LYS A 62 -10.71 16.39 -0.40
N PRO A 63 -10.68 17.72 -0.62
CA PRO A 63 -10.22 18.68 0.39
C PRO A 63 -10.92 18.54 1.74
N GLU A 64 -12.22 18.25 1.75
CA GLU A 64 -13.01 18.05 2.95
C GLU A 64 -12.60 16.80 3.74
N VAL A 65 -12.21 15.72 3.07
CA VAL A 65 -11.72 14.49 3.72
C VAL A 65 -10.31 14.73 4.27
N ILE A 66 -9.45 15.40 3.50
CA ILE A 66 -8.11 15.78 3.96
C ILE A 66 -8.20 16.69 5.19
N ALA A 67 -9.08 17.69 5.17
CA ALA A 67 -9.31 18.57 6.30
C ALA A 67 -9.80 17.79 7.54
N ALA A 68 -10.72 16.84 7.36
CA ALA A 68 -11.20 16.00 8.45
C ALA A 68 -10.06 15.15 9.06
N VAL A 69 -9.29 14.45 8.22
CA VAL A 69 -8.14 13.62 8.65
C VAL A 69 -7.09 14.44 9.39
N THR A 70 -6.80 15.65 8.91
CA THR A 70 -5.74 16.51 9.48
C THR A 70 -6.21 17.34 10.67
N SER A 71 -7.52 17.38 10.97
CA SER A 71 -8.06 18.11 12.11
C SER A 71 -7.93 17.39 13.46
N GLY A 72 -7.61 16.09 13.42
CA GLY A 72 -7.43 15.27 14.62
C GLY A 72 -6.10 15.53 15.35
N PRO A 73 -6.00 15.13 16.64
CA PRO A 73 -4.78 15.32 17.45
C PRO A 73 -3.50 14.72 16.85
N ASN A 74 -3.61 13.56 16.18
CA ASN A 74 -2.48 12.91 15.52
C ASN A 74 -2.36 13.29 14.03
N SER A 75 -3.41 13.91 13.47
CA SER A 75 -3.53 14.31 12.06
C SER A 75 -3.29 13.14 11.10
N LYS A 76 -3.62 11.93 11.54
CA LYS A 76 -3.33 10.66 10.85
C LYS A 76 -4.46 9.67 11.08
N ILE A 77 -4.75 8.91 10.04
CA ILE A 77 -5.63 7.75 10.11
C ILE A 77 -4.90 6.53 9.53
N ALA A 78 -5.22 5.34 10.03
CA ALA A 78 -4.84 4.08 9.39
C ALA A 78 -6.01 3.60 8.53
N VAL A 79 -5.74 3.13 7.31
CA VAL A 79 -6.78 2.65 6.40
C VAL A 79 -6.36 1.34 5.79
N THR A 80 -7.26 0.35 5.82
CA THR A 80 -7.11 -0.91 5.09
C THR A 80 -8.28 -1.10 4.13
N TYR A 81 -8.02 -1.77 3.02
CA TYR A 81 -9.04 -2.14 2.04
C TYR A 81 -9.18 -3.66 1.99
N VAL A 82 -10.39 -4.14 2.23
CA VAL A 82 -10.75 -5.56 2.27
C VAL A 82 -11.82 -5.83 1.22
N GLU A 83 -11.66 -6.92 0.49
CA GLU A 83 -12.70 -7.46 -0.40
C GLU A 83 -13.33 -8.70 0.22
N TRP A 84 -14.67 -8.78 0.20
CA TRP A 84 -15.44 -9.84 0.84
C TRP A 84 -16.58 -10.35 -0.04
N ALA A 85 -16.87 -11.67 0.01
CA ALA A 85 -18.05 -12.26 -0.65
C ALA A 85 -18.69 -13.44 0.11
N GLY A 86 -18.27 -13.71 1.35
CA GLY A 86 -18.75 -14.84 2.15
C GLY A 86 -17.63 -15.56 2.91
N PRO A 87 -17.93 -16.65 3.62
CA PRO A 87 -16.92 -17.42 4.37
C PRO A 87 -15.78 -17.91 3.47
N GLY A 88 -14.53 -17.66 3.88
CA GLY A 88 -13.34 -18.08 3.12
C GLY A 88 -12.96 -17.15 1.96
N THR A 89 -13.76 -16.12 1.70
CA THR A 89 -13.50 -15.13 0.65
C THR A 89 -13.39 -13.75 1.29
N GLN A 90 -12.30 -13.54 2.02
CA GLN A 90 -11.90 -12.26 2.63
C GLN A 90 -10.44 -11.98 2.24
N PHE A 91 -10.20 -10.91 1.51
CA PHE A 91 -8.85 -10.53 1.09
C PHE A 91 -8.54 -9.12 1.56
N GLN A 92 -7.51 -8.95 2.38
CA GLN A 92 -6.91 -7.64 2.59
C GLN A 92 -6.09 -7.30 1.35
N VAL A 93 -6.62 -6.40 0.53
CA VAL A 93 -6.02 -6.02 -0.76
C VAL A 93 -5.02 -4.88 -0.58
N VAL A 94 -5.31 -3.94 0.32
CA VAL A 94 -4.37 -2.91 0.76
C VAL A 94 -4.15 -3.09 2.26
N PRO A 95 -2.91 -3.38 2.72
CA PRO A 95 -2.62 -3.47 4.15
C PRO A 95 -2.69 -2.10 4.83
N TRP A 96 -2.66 -2.10 6.17
CA TRP A 96 -2.60 -0.88 6.99
C TRP A 96 -1.39 0.01 6.67
#